data_AF-A0A8B7Y205-F1
#
_entry.id   AF-A0A8B7Y205-F1
#
_cell.length_a   1.000
_cell.length_b   1.000
_cell.length_c   1.000
_cell.angle_alpha   90.00
_cell.angle_beta   90.00
_cell.angle_gamma   90.00
#
_symmetry.space_group_name_H-M   'P 1'
#
loop_
_entity.id
_entity.type
_entity.pdbx_description
1 polymer ?
#
loop_
_entity_poly.entity_id
_entity_poly.type
_entity_poly.pdbx_seq_one_letter_code
_entity_poly.pdbx_strand_id
1 'polypeptide(L)'
;MSLPSRTDLAQAEPEVARKLFRSGKYFKESTSGMCQGHVQTNLLGLHKSLAEDFTKFCAFNSGPLPLLYQSDVGQFTAPGLTQTDSDIRTDLPAYNVMENGEFTHTVENLLDFQEALKDFIFFYSGCSFSFDQALQAAGVPLRNQEQNCAVSQYKTSVKCHPIGLFKCNMVVSLRPIPRDLVETAVRVTHPLINYHGAPVHIGDPAFIGITNIDRPEYCGPMKFHDDDIPVFWACGTTVIEAIKTVKPSLAFTHHENDSVYISDTPVQGQDDSPADIKVITLCEKPFWASVTSEAVMRKIKQLEGLIAENLGNRQIDNLVVPDDLLKSVLALSHASSVAVTTGFPCFLNNKNPYGNDGPPGAIAIAMMLQILGKEVDLVVDNALYGPLTMVLEAMVEKNVLVRPISVVQFPPEGEEDSLETAKKFLLNDGSNTPRYDHLLAIERSGKAEDGGYYTMKAIDVGRLVGGIDWLFLAAADLPKVHTSGIGDGGNELRMGKVRDMVHLDIPQGPTITCSVASDFLLTAGVSNWGGYAVAVGLYLVSVCPIHERYKRRAVGFPPSDEDRQRFRSELPSVDREREMLGILISHEFFDMTGTDVLHVDGLSFEDVHAKKIEQLLSVITEE
;
A
#
# COMPACT_ATOMS: atom_id res chain seq x y z
N MET A 1 -21.87 17.63 -46.49
CA MET A 1 -21.86 18.20 -45.12
C MET A 1 -20.59 17.74 -44.45
N SER A 2 -19.89 18.62 -43.76
CA SER A 2 -18.78 18.25 -42.88
C SER A 2 -19.28 17.26 -41.82
N LEU A 3 -18.41 16.33 -41.42
CA LEU A 3 -18.69 15.48 -40.26
C LEU A 3 -18.83 16.36 -39.01
N PRO A 4 -19.76 16.04 -38.09
CA PRO A 4 -19.77 16.66 -36.78
C PRO A 4 -18.38 16.55 -36.13
N SER A 5 -17.93 17.60 -35.47
CA SER A 5 -16.73 17.53 -34.64
C SER A 5 -17.01 16.73 -33.36
N ARG A 6 -15.95 16.34 -32.64
CA ARG A 6 -16.09 15.75 -31.28
C ARG A 6 -16.92 16.64 -30.35
N THR A 7 -16.74 17.95 -30.44
CA THR A 7 -17.49 18.95 -29.68
C THR A 7 -18.97 18.98 -30.05
N ASP A 8 -19.30 18.81 -31.34
CA ASP A 8 -20.69 18.74 -31.80
C ASP A 8 -21.40 17.48 -31.28
N LEU A 9 -20.66 16.40 -31.04
CA LEU A 9 -21.17 15.15 -30.48
C LEU A 9 -21.15 15.09 -28.94
N ALA A 10 -20.67 16.13 -28.25
CA ALA A 10 -20.53 16.11 -26.81
C ALA A 10 -21.86 15.89 -26.07
N GLN A 11 -22.95 16.45 -26.60
CA GLN A 11 -24.30 16.33 -26.05
C GLN A 11 -25.24 15.50 -26.95
N ALA A 12 -24.66 14.73 -27.89
CA ALA A 12 -25.47 13.88 -28.76
C ALA A 12 -25.94 12.62 -28.02
N GLU A 13 -27.13 12.15 -28.37
CA GLU A 13 -27.61 10.85 -27.93
C GLU A 13 -26.70 9.73 -28.46
N PRO A 14 -26.36 8.70 -27.64
CA PRO A 14 -25.47 7.61 -28.03
C PRO A 14 -25.84 6.92 -29.35
N GLU A 15 -27.14 6.75 -29.65
CA GLU A 15 -27.61 6.16 -30.90
C GLU A 15 -27.13 6.94 -32.14
N VAL A 16 -27.05 8.28 -32.04
CA VAL A 16 -26.58 9.14 -33.14
C VAL A 16 -25.11 8.89 -33.41
N ALA A 17 -24.29 8.81 -32.35
CA ALA A 17 -22.87 8.51 -32.47
C ALA A 17 -22.63 7.11 -33.06
N ARG A 18 -23.32 6.07 -32.56
CA ARG A 18 -23.21 4.70 -33.10
C ARG A 18 -23.58 4.61 -34.58
N LYS A 19 -24.62 5.32 -35.03
CA LYS A 19 -24.97 5.39 -36.47
C LYS A 19 -23.88 6.04 -37.32
N LEU A 20 -23.18 7.04 -36.78
CA LEU A 20 -22.04 7.66 -37.46
C LEU A 20 -20.85 6.70 -37.54
N PHE A 21 -20.55 5.96 -36.47
CA PHE A 21 -19.50 4.95 -36.46
C PHE A 21 -19.78 3.84 -37.48
N ARG A 22 -21.01 3.32 -37.48
CA ARG A 22 -21.51 2.32 -38.44
C ARG A 22 -21.36 2.73 -39.90
N SER A 23 -21.32 4.03 -40.19
CA SER A 23 -21.14 4.54 -41.55
C SER A 23 -19.67 4.62 -42.01
N GLY A 24 -18.70 4.23 -41.17
CA GLY A 24 -17.25 4.26 -41.45
C GLY A 24 -16.63 5.67 -41.37
N LYS A 25 -17.41 6.70 -41.06
CA LYS A 25 -16.99 8.11 -41.12
C LYS A 25 -15.99 8.54 -40.03
N TYR A 26 -15.84 7.75 -38.97
CA TYR A 26 -15.00 8.05 -37.80
C TYR A 26 -13.85 7.04 -37.63
N PHE A 27 -13.40 6.41 -38.72
CA PHE A 27 -12.42 5.34 -38.61
C PHE A 27 -11.17 5.76 -37.82
N LYS A 28 -10.88 5.02 -36.73
CA LYS A 28 -9.76 5.24 -35.77
C LYS A 28 -9.81 6.53 -34.94
N GLU A 29 -10.91 7.28 -35.01
CA GLU A 29 -11.13 8.45 -34.17
C GLU A 29 -11.43 8.04 -32.72
N SER A 30 -11.02 8.89 -31.79
CA SER A 30 -11.32 8.71 -30.36
C SER A 30 -12.77 9.07 -30.04
N THR A 31 -13.42 8.32 -29.16
CA THR A 31 -14.77 8.65 -28.63
C THR A 31 -14.73 9.55 -27.40
N SER A 32 -13.53 9.95 -26.95
CA SER A 32 -13.36 10.83 -25.80
C SER A 32 -14.14 12.14 -25.97
N GLY A 33 -14.91 12.50 -24.95
CA GLY A 33 -15.72 13.72 -24.92
C GLY A 33 -17.03 13.66 -25.69
N MET A 34 -17.32 12.59 -26.45
CA MET A 34 -18.62 12.38 -27.10
C MET A 34 -19.66 11.83 -26.11
N CYS A 35 -20.94 12.15 -26.33
CA CYS A 35 -22.07 11.61 -25.56
C CYS A 35 -21.88 11.69 -24.04
N GLN A 36 -21.54 12.88 -23.52
CA GLN A 36 -21.26 13.10 -22.11
C GLN A 36 -22.41 12.63 -21.20
N GLY A 37 -22.07 12.14 -20.00
CA GLY A 37 -23.03 11.54 -19.08
C GLY A 37 -23.41 10.08 -19.38
N HIS A 38 -22.99 9.52 -20.52
CA HIS A 38 -23.23 8.11 -20.86
C HIS A 38 -22.00 7.24 -20.68
N VAL A 39 -22.23 5.98 -20.34
CA VAL A 39 -21.20 4.98 -20.13
C VAL A 39 -20.50 4.66 -21.44
N GLN A 40 -19.17 4.78 -21.42
CA GLN A 40 -18.32 4.27 -22.48
C GLN A 40 -17.59 3.01 -22.01
N THR A 41 -17.48 2.01 -22.89
CA THR A 41 -16.98 0.68 -22.52
C THR A 41 -15.86 0.19 -23.44
N ASN A 42 -14.79 -0.29 -22.81
CA ASN A 42 -13.78 -1.09 -23.47
C ASN A 42 -14.40 -2.42 -23.93
N LEU A 43 -14.02 -2.87 -25.13
CA LEU A 43 -14.52 -4.09 -25.75
C LEU A 43 -13.45 -5.20 -25.81
N LEU A 44 -13.86 -6.43 -25.51
CA LEU A 44 -13.17 -7.66 -25.89
C LEU A 44 -14.15 -8.69 -26.49
N GLY A 45 -13.85 -9.21 -27.67
CA GLY A 45 -14.51 -10.37 -28.27
C GLY A 45 -13.63 -11.61 -28.20
N LEU A 46 -14.15 -12.70 -27.64
CA LEU A 46 -13.45 -13.99 -27.51
C LEU A 46 -14.33 -15.16 -27.93
N HIS A 47 -13.71 -16.23 -28.40
CA HIS A 47 -14.40 -17.51 -28.59
C HIS A 47 -14.95 -18.04 -27.25
N LYS A 48 -16.17 -18.61 -27.28
CA LYS A 48 -16.92 -19.08 -26.11
C LYS A 48 -16.15 -20.03 -25.19
N SER A 49 -15.16 -20.76 -25.71
CA SER A 49 -14.32 -21.67 -24.92
C SER A 49 -13.45 -20.97 -23.87
N LEU A 50 -13.21 -19.66 -24.01
CA LEU A 50 -12.43 -18.86 -23.05
C LEU A 50 -13.32 -18.00 -22.14
N ALA A 51 -14.62 -18.00 -22.36
CA ALA A 51 -15.52 -17.02 -21.76
C ALA A 51 -15.65 -17.20 -20.24
N GLU A 52 -15.87 -18.43 -19.77
CA GLU A 52 -16.05 -18.68 -18.32
C GLU A 52 -14.80 -18.28 -17.51
N ASP A 53 -13.62 -18.65 -18.00
CA ASP A 53 -12.35 -18.28 -17.38
C ASP A 53 -12.14 -16.76 -17.42
N PHE A 54 -12.51 -16.09 -18.51
CA PHE A 54 -12.38 -14.65 -18.62
C PHE A 54 -13.36 -13.90 -17.70
N THR A 55 -14.59 -14.37 -17.55
CA THR A 55 -15.58 -13.80 -16.61
C THR A 55 -15.05 -13.88 -15.17
N LYS A 56 -14.53 -15.04 -14.76
CA LYS A 56 -13.89 -15.21 -13.45
C LYS A 56 -12.64 -14.33 -13.33
N PHE A 57 -11.81 -14.24 -14.37
CA PHE A 57 -10.65 -13.37 -14.39
C PHE A 57 -11.03 -11.89 -14.18
N CYS A 58 -12.10 -11.41 -14.81
CA CYS A 58 -12.61 -10.05 -14.59
C CYS A 58 -13.08 -9.86 -13.14
N ALA A 59 -13.84 -10.81 -12.58
CA ALA A 59 -14.34 -10.72 -11.20
C ALA A 59 -13.21 -10.63 -10.17
N PHE A 60 -12.09 -11.33 -10.41
CA PHE A 60 -10.93 -11.35 -9.51
C PHE A 60 -9.98 -10.17 -9.76
N ASN A 61 -10.19 -9.42 -10.84
CA ASN A 61 -9.39 -8.28 -11.27
C ASN A 61 -10.29 -7.08 -11.60
N SER A 62 -11.29 -6.83 -10.76
CA SER A 62 -12.35 -5.85 -11.04
C SER A 62 -11.87 -4.39 -11.11
N GLY A 63 -10.70 -4.08 -10.54
CA GLY A 63 -10.04 -2.78 -10.73
C GLY A 63 -9.71 -2.49 -12.20
N PRO A 64 -8.81 -3.26 -12.83
CA PRO A 64 -8.50 -3.07 -14.25
C PRO A 64 -9.60 -3.55 -15.21
N LEU A 65 -10.40 -4.54 -14.82
CA LEU A 65 -11.41 -5.18 -15.69
C LEU A 65 -12.81 -5.16 -15.07
N PRO A 66 -13.40 -3.96 -14.84
CA PRO A 66 -14.76 -3.85 -14.30
C PRO A 66 -15.76 -4.28 -15.37
N LEU A 67 -16.21 -5.54 -15.32
CA LEU A 67 -17.15 -6.09 -16.29
C LEU A 67 -18.55 -5.53 -16.07
N LEU A 68 -19.08 -4.85 -17.07
CA LEU A 68 -20.41 -4.24 -17.05
C LEU A 68 -21.46 -5.12 -17.73
N TYR A 69 -21.08 -5.79 -18.81
CA TYR A 69 -21.96 -6.68 -19.55
C TYR A 69 -21.17 -7.76 -20.29
N GLN A 70 -21.78 -8.94 -20.36
CA GLN A 70 -21.31 -10.07 -21.15
C GLN A 70 -22.47 -10.51 -22.05
N SER A 71 -22.22 -10.62 -23.36
CA SER A 71 -23.22 -11.10 -24.31
C SER A 71 -23.43 -12.62 -24.20
N ASP A 72 -24.56 -13.10 -24.70
CA ASP A 72 -24.70 -14.51 -25.05
C ASP A 72 -23.80 -14.85 -26.26
N VAL A 73 -23.59 -16.15 -26.48
CA VAL A 73 -22.83 -16.66 -27.63
C VAL A 73 -23.52 -16.23 -28.93
N GLY A 74 -22.78 -15.53 -29.80
CA GLY A 74 -23.28 -15.04 -31.09
C GLY A 74 -24.26 -13.87 -30.98
N GLN A 75 -24.44 -13.28 -29.78
CA GLN A 75 -25.26 -12.09 -29.60
C GLN A 75 -24.43 -10.82 -29.88
N PHE A 76 -24.97 -9.94 -30.72
CA PHE A 76 -24.32 -8.68 -31.12
C PHE A 76 -24.93 -7.41 -30.50
N THR A 77 -25.99 -7.57 -29.71
CA THR A 77 -26.63 -6.50 -28.94
C THR A 77 -26.23 -6.58 -27.47
N ALA A 78 -26.37 -5.48 -26.74
CA ALA A 78 -26.11 -5.41 -25.30
C ALA A 78 -27.32 -4.83 -24.55
N PRO A 79 -28.45 -5.56 -24.43
CA PRO A 79 -29.71 -5.04 -23.85
C PRO A 79 -29.58 -4.51 -22.42
N GLY A 80 -28.57 -4.94 -21.66
CA GLY A 80 -28.29 -4.40 -20.32
C GLY A 80 -27.58 -3.03 -20.32
N LEU A 81 -26.99 -2.64 -21.45
CA LEU A 81 -26.26 -1.36 -21.62
C LEU A 81 -26.94 -0.40 -22.59
N THR A 82 -27.67 -0.94 -23.56
CA THR A 82 -28.18 -0.20 -24.71
C THR A 82 -29.61 -0.64 -25.00
N GLN A 83 -30.52 0.33 -25.03
CA GLN A 83 -31.97 0.12 -25.25
C GLN A 83 -32.40 0.49 -26.68
N THR A 84 -31.60 1.29 -27.37
CA THR A 84 -31.80 1.73 -28.76
C THR A 84 -31.05 0.82 -29.74
N ASP A 85 -31.13 1.13 -31.04
CA ASP A 85 -30.48 0.34 -32.09
C ASP A 85 -28.96 0.20 -31.84
N SER A 86 -28.48 -1.04 -31.88
CA SER A 86 -27.08 -1.37 -31.60
C SER A 86 -26.62 -2.66 -32.28
N ASP A 87 -25.39 -2.65 -32.76
CA ASP A 87 -24.69 -3.81 -33.32
C ASP A 87 -23.18 -3.67 -33.08
N ILE A 88 -22.65 -4.51 -32.18
CA ILE A 88 -21.23 -4.48 -31.80
C ILE A 88 -20.27 -4.79 -32.94
N ARG A 89 -20.76 -5.26 -34.08
CA ARG A 89 -19.93 -5.51 -35.25
C ARG A 89 -19.61 -4.24 -36.01
N THR A 90 -20.39 -3.17 -35.82
CA THR A 90 -20.28 -1.94 -36.63
C THR A 90 -20.27 -0.65 -35.80
N ASP A 91 -20.61 -0.72 -34.52
CA ASP A 91 -20.92 0.48 -33.73
C ASP A 91 -19.74 1.02 -32.91
N LEU A 92 -18.50 0.64 -33.25
CA LEU A 92 -17.28 1.29 -32.80
C LEU A 92 -16.63 2.01 -33.98
N PRO A 93 -15.87 3.08 -33.73
CA PRO A 93 -15.10 3.73 -34.79
C PRO A 93 -14.04 2.81 -35.44
N ALA A 94 -13.47 1.86 -34.69
CA ALA A 94 -12.52 0.88 -35.21
C ALA A 94 -12.31 -0.30 -34.25
N TYR A 95 -11.97 -1.46 -34.83
CA TYR A 95 -11.66 -2.69 -34.10
C TYR A 95 -10.24 -3.16 -34.42
N ASN A 96 -9.54 -3.65 -33.40
CA ASN A 96 -8.27 -4.33 -33.55
C ASN A 96 -8.51 -5.84 -33.63
N VAL A 97 -7.94 -6.46 -34.66
CA VAL A 97 -7.91 -7.92 -34.83
C VAL A 97 -6.62 -8.44 -34.19
N MET A 98 -6.77 -9.42 -33.31
CA MET A 98 -5.66 -10.08 -32.66
C MET A 98 -5.64 -11.57 -33.02
N GLU A 99 -4.52 -12.07 -33.52
CA GLU A 99 -4.34 -13.48 -33.89
C GLU A 99 -3.18 -14.08 -33.11
N ASN A 100 -3.41 -15.25 -32.50
CA ASN A 100 -2.44 -15.94 -31.63
C ASN A 100 -1.88 -15.04 -30.50
N GLY A 101 -2.72 -14.12 -30.01
CA GLY A 101 -2.37 -13.18 -28.93
C GLY A 101 -1.69 -11.88 -29.37
N GLU A 102 -1.38 -11.72 -30.66
CA GLU A 102 -0.68 -10.54 -31.19
C GLU A 102 -1.61 -9.68 -32.04
N PHE A 103 -1.41 -8.36 -32.00
CA PHE A 103 -2.10 -7.44 -32.90
C PHE A 103 -1.69 -7.69 -34.35
N THR A 104 -2.66 -7.77 -35.26
CA THR A 104 -2.39 -7.95 -36.70
C THR A 104 -2.75 -6.72 -37.52
N HIS A 105 -3.99 -6.24 -37.42
CA HIS A 105 -4.48 -5.09 -38.18
C HIS A 105 -5.76 -4.50 -37.55
N THR A 106 -6.14 -3.31 -38.03
CA THR A 106 -7.36 -2.61 -37.62
C THR A 106 -8.38 -2.65 -38.75
N VAL A 107 -9.65 -2.88 -38.41
CA VAL A 107 -10.79 -2.91 -39.34
C VAL A 107 -11.90 -1.94 -38.92
N GLU A 108 -12.67 -1.46 -39.89
CA GLU A 108 -13.81 -0.54 -39.66
C GLU A 108 -15.01 -1.27 -39.01
N ASN A 109 -15.17 -2.55 -39.31
CA ASN A 109 -16.27 -3.38 -38.81
C ASN A 109 -15.85 -4.86 -38.78
N LEU A 110 -16.65 -5.69 -38.11
CA LEU A 110 -16.40 -7.12 -37.93
C LEU A 110 -17.22 -8.02 -38.87
N LEU A 111 -17.86 -7.46 -39.91
CA LEU A 111 -18.80 -8.21 -40.76
C LEU A 111 -18.10 -9.33 -41.55
N ASP A 112 -16.85 -9.14 -41.93
CA ASP A 112 -16.04 -10.16 -42.63
C ASP A 112 -15.75 -11.40 -41.75
N PHE A 113 -15.92 -11.28 -40.43
CA PHE A 113 -15.72 -12.35 -39.46
C PHE A 113 -17.02 -13.06 -39.06
N GLN A 114 -18.14 -12.80 -39.73
CA GLN A 114 -19.49 -13.26 -39.34
C GLN A 114 -19.58 -14.76 -39.00
N GLU A 115 -18.83 -15.63 -39.69
CA GLU A 115 -18.86 -17.07 -39.43
C GLU A 115 -18.18 -17.41 -38.11
N ALA A 116 -17.00 -16.84 -37.85
CA ALA A 116 -16.29 -17.00 -36.59
C ALA A 116 -17.11 -16.43 -35.42
N LEU A 117 -17.74 -15.28 -35.64
CA LEU A 117 -18.50 -14.56 -34.61
C LEU A 117 -19.73 -15.32 -34.06
N LYS A 118 -20.21 -16.37 -34.73
CA LYS A 118 -21.30 -17.22 -34.22
C LYS A 118 -20.95 -17.89 -32.89
N ASP A 119 -19.66 -18.16 -32.66
CA ASP A 119 -19.16 -18.79 -31.44
C ASP A 119 -18.44 -17.79 -30.52
N PHE A 120 -18.61 -16.48 -30.74
CA PHE A 120 -17.98 -15.44 -29.93
C PHE A 120 -18.92 -14.90 -28.85
N ILE A 121 -18.30 -14.45 -27.77
CA ILE A 121 -18.91 -13.66 -26.71
C ILE A 121 -18.18 -12.32 -26.66
N PHE A 122 -18.93 -11.24 -26.44
CA PHE A 122 -18.41 -9.89 -26.26
C PHE A 122 -18.54 -9.44 -24.81
N PHE A 123 -17.44 -8.92 -24.29
CA PHE A 123 -17.30 -8.39 -22.94
C PHE A 123 -17.15 -6.88 -23.00
N TYR A 124 -18.01 -6.19 -22.26
CA TYR A 124 -18.04 -4.74 -22.15
C TYR A 124 -17.56 -4.40 -20.75
N SER A 125 -16.42 -3.74 -20.67
CA SER A 125 -15.83 -3.31 -19.39
C SER A 125 -15.81 -1.79 -19.30
N GLY A 126 -15.95 -1.25 -18.10
CA GLY A 126 -15.96 0.20 -17.90
C GLY A 126 -14.68 0.87 -18.40
N CYS A 127 -14.83 2.12 -18.83
CA CYS A 127 -13.74 2.97 -19.31
C CYS A 127 -13.57 4.21 -18.43
N SER A 128 -12.32 4.69 -18.36
CA SER A 128 -11.93 5.85 -17.55
C SER A 128 -12.59 7.18 -17.94
N PHE A 129 -13.14 7.30 -19.15
CA PHE A 129 -13.82 8.52 -19.60
C PHE A 129 -15.00 8.91 -18.72
N SER A 130 -15.63 7.93 -18.06
CA SER A 130 -16.74 8.19 -17.15
C SER A 130 -16.30 8.93 -15.89
N PHE A 131 -15.06 8.73 -15.41
CA PHE A 131 -14.55 9.46 -14.25
C PHE A 131 -13.76 10.72 -14.61
N ASP A 132 -13.24 10.85 -15.83
CA ASP A 132 -12.68 12.12 -16.32
C ASP A 132 -13.69 13.27 -16.19
N GLN A 133 -14.97 13.00 -16.49
CA GLN A 133 -16.06 13.96 -16.28
C GLN A 133 -16.21 14.36 -14.81
N ALA A 134 -16.10 13.39 -13.88
CA ALA A 134 -16.17 13.65 -12.44
C ALA A 134 -14.99 14.47 -11.93
N LEU A 135 -13.78 14.21 -12.45
CA LEU A 135 -12.58 15.01 -12.15
C LEU A 135 -12.77 16.46 -12.58
N GLN A 136 -13.22 16.69 -13.82
CA GLN A 136 -13.45 18.05 -14.34
C GLN A 136 -14.56 18.80 -13.59
N ALA A 137 -15.67 18.12 -13.28
CA ALA A 137 -16.76 18.70 -12.50
C ALA A 137 -16.30 19.15 -11.09
N ALA A 138 -15.30 18.48 -10.53
CA ALA A 138 -14.67 18.81 -9.26
C ALA A 138 -13.52 19.83 -9.38
N GLY A 139 -13.28 20.37 -10.57
CA GLY A 139 -12.21 21.34 -10.82
C GLY A 139 -10.81 20.73 -10.95
N VAL A 140 -10.69 19.41 -11.05
CA VAL A 140 -9.41 18.73 -11.28
C VAL A 140 -9.06 18.79 -12.77
N PRO A 141 -7.93 19.40 -13.16
CA PRO A 141 -7.56 19.53 -14.56
C PRO A 141 -7.14 18.18 -15.16
N LEU A 142 -7.41 18.00 -16.45
CA LEU A 142 -6.99 16.82 -17.21
C LEU A 142 -5.94 17.20 -18.25
N ARG A 143 -4.66 16.94 -17.93
CA ARG A 143 -3.51 17.34 -18.75
C ARG A 143 -3.56 16.77 -20.17
N ASN A 144 -4.09 15.56 -20.34
CA ASN A 144 -4.26 14.94 -21.65
C ASN A 144 -5.23 15.72 -22.55
N GLN A 145 -6.31 16.27 -21.97
CA GLN A 145 -7.26 17.09 -22.73
C GLN A 145 -6.68 18.47 -23.05
N GLU A 146 -5.98 19.11 -22.11
CA GLU A 146 -5.26 20.38 -22.34
C GLU A 146 -4.22 20.25 -23.48
N GLN A 147 -3.59 19.08 -23.60
CA GLN A 147 -2.56 18.78 -24.61
C GLN A 147 -3.12 18.11 -25.87
N ASN A 148 -4.42 17.80 -25.92
CA ASN A 148 -5.09 17.04 -26.99
C ASN A 148 -4.33 15.74 -27.35
N CYS A 149 -3.96 14.97 -26.33
CA CYS A 149 -3.29 13.67 -26.47
C CYS A 149 -4.02 12.56 -25.69
N ALA A 150 -3.69 11.31 -25.98
CA ALA A 150 -4.13 10.17 -25.18
C ALA A 150 -3.43 10.16 -23.80
N VAL A 151 -4.01 9.44 -22.84
CA VAL A 151 -3.37 9.23 -21.53
C VAL A 151 -2.20 8.26 -21.66
N SER A 152 -1.07 8.56 -21.02
CA SER A 152 0.06 7.62 -20.94
C SER A 152 -0.34 6.39 -20.13
N GLN A 153 -0.03 5.19 -20.65
CA GLN A 153 -0.35 3.95 -19.96
C GLN A 153 0.90 3.08 -19.80
N TYR A 154 1.02 2.44 -18.63
CA TYR A 154 2.21 1.73 -18.22
C TYR A 154 1.91 0.32 -17.77
N LYS A 155 2.75 -0.63 -18.16
CA LYS A 155 2.76 -1.98 -17.61
C LYS A 155 3.46 -1.96 -16.26
N THR A 156 2.75 -2.36 -15.22
CA THR A 156 3.28 -2.35 -13.85
C THR A 156 3.96 -3.67 -13.46
N SER A 157 4.56 -3.70 -12.27
CA SER A 157 4.96 -4.94 -11.58
C SER A 157 3.80 -5.61 -10.83
N VAL A 158 2.63 -4.97 -10.76
CA VAL A 158 1.45 -5.49 -10.04
C VAL A 158 0.83 -6.62 -10.85
N LYS A 159 0.83 -7.84 -10.29
CA LYS A 159 0.29 -9.03 -10.95
C LYS A 159 -1.23 -9.10 -10.79
N CYS A 160 -1.94 -9.38 -11.88
CA CYS A 160 -3.35 -9.78 -11.81
C CYS A 160 -3.49 -11.14 -11.13
N HIS A 161 -4.62 -11.37 -10.47
CA HIS A 161 -4.96 -12.67 -9.92
C HIS A 161 -5.23 -13.65 -11.09
N PRO A 162 -4.47 -14.77 -11.20
CA PRO A 162 -4.54 -15.63 -12.36
C PRO A 162 -5.79 -16.52 -12.35
N ILE A 163 -6.38 -16.77 -13.52
CA ILE A 163 -7.48 -17.73 -13.72
C ILE A 163 -7.23 -18.51 -15.00
N GLY A 164 -7.14 -19.84 -14.90
CA GLY A 164 -6.87 -20.70 -16.05
C GLY A 164 -5.61 -20.26 -16.81
N LEU A 165 -5.77 -19.93 -18.08
CA LEU A 165 -4.68 -19.42 -18.92
C LEU A 165 -4.43 -17.91 -18.75
N PHE A 166 -5.37 -17.16 -18.17
CA PHE A 166 -5.26 -15.73 -17.97
C PHE A 166 -4.34 -15.41 -16.80
N LYS A 167 -3.18 -14.83 -17.12
CA LYS A 167 -2.21 -14.28 -16.16
C LYS A 167 -1.47 -13.13 -16.83
N CYS A 168 -1.36 -11.99 -16.17
CA CYS A 168 -0.64 -10.84 -16.69
C CYS A 168 -0.31 -9.85 -15.56
N ASN A 169 0.43 -8.81 -15.90
CA ASN A 169 0.57 -7.65 -15.02
C ASN A 169 -0.49 -6.62 -15.38
N MET A 170 -0.97 -5.89 -14.39
CA MET A 170 -1.91 -4.80 -14.56
C MET A 170 -1.26 -3.66 -15.34
N VAL A 171 -2.02 -3.11 -16.28
CA VAL A 171 -1.71 -1.84 -16.94
C VAL A 171 -2.43 -0.71 -16.19
N VAL A 172 -1.75 0.42 -16.01
CA VAL A 172 -2.31 1.62 -15.38
C VAL A 172 -2.29 2.80 -16.35
N SER A 173 -3.23 3.71 -16.19
CA SER A 173 -3.21 5.03 -16.84
C SER A 173 -2.73 6.08 -15.84
N LEU A 174 -1.81 6.93 -16.28
CA LEU A 174 -1.31 8.06 -15.51
C LEU A 174 -2.19 9.29 -15.75
N ARG A 175 -2.42 10.10 -14.71
CA ARG A 175 -2.83 11.51 -14.82
C ARG A 175 -1.95 12.34 -13.88
N PRO A 176 -1.26 13.38 -14.39
CA PRO A 176 -0.64 14.39 -13.53
C PRO A 176 -1.74 15.22 -12.88
N ILE A 177 -1.75 15.28 -11.54
CA ILE A 177 -2.77 15.98 -10.76
C ILE A 177 -2.09 17.01 -9.86
N PRO A 178 -2.54 18.28 -9.82
CA PRO A 178 -2.02 19.25 -8.86
C PRO A 178 -2.06 18.71 -7.44
N ARG A 179 -0.96 18.89 -6.69
CA ARG A 179 -0.79 18.34 -5.34
C ARG A 179 -1.99 18.56 -4.41
N ASP A 180 -2.54 19.77 -4.41
CA ASP A 180 -3.68 20.19 -3.58
C ASP A 180 -5.02 19.54 -4.01
N LEU A 181 -5.10 19.00 -5.22
CA LEU A 181 -6.28 18.36 -5.78
C LEU A 181 -6.21 16.83 -5.77
N VAL A 182 -5.13 16.23 -5.28
CA VAL A 182 -4.99 14.75 -5.22
C VAL A 182 -6.08 14.11 -4.36
N GLU A 183 -6.37 14.65 -3.16
CA GLU A 183 -7.45 14.14 -2.31
C GLU A 183 -8.83 14.26 -2.99
N THR A 184 -9.09 15.38 -3.65
CA THR A 184 -10.30 15.59 -4.44
C THR A 184 -10.42 14.54 -5.54
N ALA A 185 -9.34 14.29 -6.29
CA ALA A 185 -9.32 13.29 -7.35
C ALA A 185 -9.63 11.88 -6.83
N VAL A 186 -9.08 11.49 -5.68
CA VAL A 186 -9.40 10.20 -5.05
C VAL A 186 -10.87 10.15 -4.65
N ARG A 187 -11.39 11.20 -3.98
CA ARG A 187 -12.78 11.25 -3.48
C ARG A 187 -13.82 11.10 -4.58
N VAL A 188 -13.66 11.83 -5.69
CA VAL A 188 -14.67 11.83 -6.77
C VAL A 188 -14.60 10.60 -7.66
N THR A 189 -13.44 9.94 -7.73
CA THR A 189 -13.29 8.69 -8.50
C THR A 189 -13.59 7.44 -7.69
N HIS A 190 -13.52 7.50 -6.35
CA HIS A 190 -13.81 6.36 -5.47
C HIS A 190 -15.16 5.65 -5.73
N PRO A 191 -16.31 6.33 -5.81
CA PRO A 191 -17.61 5.67 -5.99
C PRO A 191 -17.81 5.08 -7.40
N LEU A 192 -16.91 5.38 -8.34
CA LEU A 192 -16.99 4.99 -9.75
C LEU A 192 -16.32 3.63 -10.01
N ILE A 193 -16.57 2.63 -9.14
CA ILE A 193 -15.87 1.33 -9.18
C ILE A 193 -16.09 0.56 -10.49
N ASN A 194 -17.24 0.76 -11.13
CA ASN A 194 -17.58 0.21 -12.44
C ASN A 194 -16.75 0.80 -13.58
N TYR A 195 -15.96 1.84 -13.30
CA TYR A 195 -15.13 2.59 -14.26
C TYR A 195 -13.69 2.71 -13.72
N HIS A 196 -13.16 1.66 -13.10
CA HIS A 196 -11.86 1.56 -12.43
C HIS A 196 -11.76 2.16 -11.01
N GLY A 197 -12.64 3.11 -10.64
CA GLY A 197 -12.76 3.65 -9.29
C GLY A 197 -11.59 4.53 -8.84
N ALA A 198 -11.29 4.52 -7.53
CA ALA A 198 -10.17 5.27 -6.94
C ALA A 198 -8.80 4.85 -7.51
N PRO A 199 -7.79 5.76 -7.50
CA PRO A 199 -6.42 5.45 -7.89
C PRO A 199 -5.89 4.18 -7.24
N VAL A 200 -5.03 3.48 -7.97
CA VAL A 200 -4.28 2.34 -7.45
C VAL A 200 -2.91 2.75 -6.93
N HIS A 201 -2.37 3.91 -7.31
CA HIS A 201 -1.10 4.41 -6.78
C HIS A 201 -0.98 5.94 -6.90
N ILE A 202 -0.29 6.57 -5.95
CA ILE A 202 -0.07 8.02 -5.86
C ILE A 202 1.40 8.28 -5.54
N GLY A 203 2.10 9.00 -6.42
CA GLY A 203 3.49 9.36 -6.23
C GLY A 203 4.48 8.48 -6.99
N ASP A 204 5.62 8.17 -6.37
CA ASP A 204 6.79 7.58 -7.03
C ASP A 204 6.47 6.32 -7.87
N PRO A 205 6.54 6.41 -9.22
CA PRO A 205 6.22 5.30 -10.13
C PRO A 205 7.02 4.02 -9.87
N ALA A 206 8.20 4.13 -9.23
CA ALA A 206 9.04 2.99 -8.97
C ALA A 206 8.34 1.95 -8.07
N PHE A 207 7.44 2.34 -7.16
CA PHE A 207 6.70 1.41 -6.28
C PHE A 207 5.78 0.46 -7.05
N ILE A 208 5.39 0.81 -8.27
CA ILE A 208 4.60 -0.04 -9.18
C ILE A 208 5.42 -0.53 -10.37
N GLY A 209 6.75 -0.50 -10.26
CA GLY A 209 7.68 -1.08 -11.25
C GLY A 209 7.94 -0.21 -12.48
N ILE A 210 7.47 1.04 -12.50
CA ILE A 210 7.71 1.96 -13.61
C ILE A 210 9.03 2.70 -13.34
N THR A 211 10.06 2.39 -14.13
CA THR A 211 11.42 2.93 -13.94
C THR A 211 11.70 4.20 -14.74
N ASN A 212 10.90 4.48 -15.77
CA ASN A 212 11.01 5.68 -16.57
C ASN A 212 9.62 6.17 -17.00
N ILE A 213 9.14 7.23 -16.37
CA ILE A 213 7.82 7.79 -16.64
C ILE A 213 7.72 8.43 -18.03
N ASP A 214 8.82 8.81 -18.67
CA ASP A 214 8.82 9.40 -20.02
C ASP A 214 8.69 8.34 -21.14
N ARG A 215 8.62 7.05 -20.79
CA ARG A 215 8.54 5.93 -21.74
C ARG A 215 7.35 5.01 -21.43
N PRO A 216 6.11 5.46 -21.68
CA PRO A 216 4.95 4.58 -21.54
C PRO A 216 5.00 3.42 -22.53
N GLU A 217 4.49 2.25 -22.12
CA GLU A 217 4.33 1.09 -23.01
C GLU A 217 3.24 1.31 -24.06
N TYR A 218 2.22 2.12 -23.75
CA TYR A 218 1.13 2.46 -24.65
C TYR A 218 0.85 3.96 -24.65
N CYS A 219 0.50 4.48 -25.83
CA CYS A 219 0.33 5.92 -26.09
C CYS A 219 1.64 6.73 -25.88
N GLY A 220 1.55 8.05 -26.01
CA GLY A 220 2.70 8.96 -25.83
C GLY A 220 2.86 9.45 -24.38
N PRO A 221 4.04 9.97 -24.01
CA PRO A 221 4.26 10.58 -22.69
C PRO A 221 3.49 11.89 -22.55
N MET A 222 3.02 12.18 -21.33
CA MET A 222 2.37 13.44 -20.99
C MET A 222 3.34 14.42 -20.33
N LYS A 223 3.11 15.71 -20.55
CA LYS A 223 3.83 16.76 -19.84
C LYS A 223 3.16 17.09 -18.52
N PHE A 224 3.98 17.25 -17.49
CA PHE A 224 3.60 17.70 -16.16
C PHE A 224 3.68 19.23 -16.08
N HIS A 225 2.82 19.83 -15.27
CA HIS A 225 3.05 21.18 -14.76
C HIS A 225 3.84 21.13 -13.44
N ASP A 226 4.31 22.28 -12.99
CA ASP A 226 4.95 22.42 -11.68
C ASP A 226 3.99 21.92 -10.58
N ASP A 227 4.54 21.17 -9.61
CA ASP A 227 3.82 20.54 -8.49
C ASP A 227 2.74 19.50 -8.85
N ASP A 228 2.62 19.09 -10.12
CA ASP A 228 1.78 17.94 -10.48
C ASP A 228 2.36 16.65 -9.87
N ILE A 229 1.50 15.88 -9.22
CA ILE A 229 1.80 14.55 -8.69
C ILE A 229 1.35 13.49 -9.71
N PRO A 230 2.19 12.49 -10.00
CA PRO A 230 1.75 11.35 -10.81
C PRO A 230 0.75 10.50 -10.04
N VAL A 231 -0.46 10.38 -10.57
CA VAL A 231 -1.53 9.54 -10.00
C VAL A 231 -1.94 8.47 -11.03
N PHE A 232 -2.03 7.22 -10.59
CA PHE A 232 -2.24 6.07 -11.45
C PHE A 232 -3.56 5.37 -11.15
N TRP A 233 -4.35 5.12 -12.19
CA TRP A 233 -5.58 4.32 -12.16
C TRP A 233 -5.37 3.01 -12.90
N ALA A 234 -6.04 1.95 -12.44
CA ALA A 234 -6.11 0.72 -13.22
C ALA A 234 -6.73 0.99 -14.61
N CYS A 235 -6.30 0.24 -15.63
CA CYS A 235 -6.68 0.51 -17.02
C CYS A 235 -7.15 -0.76 -17.74
N GLY A 236 -8.20 -0.61 -18.56
CA GLY A 236 -8.77 -1.68 -19.38
C GLY A 236 -7.78 -2.29 -20.37
N THR A 237 -6.71 -1.58 -20.76
CA THR A 237 -5.60 -2.10 -21.57
C THR A 237 -4.91 -3.32 -20.95
N THR A 238 -5.13 -3.60 -19.66
CA THR A 238 -4.76 -4.86 -19.01
C THR A 238 -5.25 -6.08 -19.78
N VAL A 239 -6.40 -5.97 -20.48
CA VAL A 239 -6.93 -7.04 -21.33
C VAL A 239 -5.95 -7.44 -22.44
N ILE A 240 -5.21 -6.49 -23.01
CA ILE A 240 -4.24 -6.76 -24.09
C ILE A 240 -3.10 -7.64 -23.57
N GLU A 241 -2.61 -7.38 -22.36
CA GLU A 241 -1.59 -8.21 -21.72
C GLU A 241 -2.11 -9.62 -21.36
N ALA A 242 -3.38 -9.72 -21.00
CA ALA A 242 -4.03 -10.99 -20.74
C ALA A 242 -4.13 -11.83 -22.03
N ILE A 243 -4.51 -11.21 -23.16
CA ILE A 243 -4.63 -11.85 -24.48
C ILE A 243 -3.28 -12.32 -25.04
N LYS A 244 -2.22 -11.52 -24.91
CA LYS A 244 -0.85 -11.92 -25.28
C LYS A 244 -0.39 -13.19 -24.56
N THR A 245 -0.91 -13.41 -23.34
CA THR A 245 -0.57 -14.58 -22.54
C THR A 245 -1.41 -15.80 -22.90
N VAL A 246 -2.71 -15.62 -23.11
CA VAL A 246 -3.63 -16.72 -23.48
C VAL A 246 -3.42 -17.18 -24.93
N LYS A 247 -3.02 -16.28 -25.82
CA LYS A 247 -2.81 -16.54 -27.25
C LYS A 247 -4.01 -17.20 -27.95
N PRO A 248 -5.21 -16.61 -27.87
CA PRO A 248 -6.35 -17.11 -28.63
C PRO A 248 -6.05 -17.06 -30.13
N SER A 249 -6.58 -18.03 -30.89
CA SER A 249 -6.43 -18.01 -32.36
C SER A 249 -6.95 -16.72 -32.98
N LEU A 250 -8.03 -16.18 -32.42
CA LEU A 250 -8.65 -14.93 -32.82
C LEU A 250 -9.29 -14.23 -31.62
N ALA A 251 -9.07 -12.92 -31.49
CA ALA A 251 -9.75 -12.04 -30.55
C ALA A 251 -9.95 -10.65 -31.18
N PHE A 252 -10.94 -9.91 -30.67
CA PHE A 252 -11.25 -8.56 -31.13
C PHE A 252 -11.23 -7.59 -29.97
N THR A 253 -10.62 -6.42 -30.15
CA THR A 253 -10.67 -5.32 -29.18
C THR A 253 -11.05 -4.02 -29.87
N HIS A 254 -11.31 -2.98 -29.08
CA HIS A 254 -11.40 -1.62 -29.62
C HIS A 254 -10.01 -1.08 -30.01
N HIS A 255 -9.97 -0.06 -30.86
CA HIS A 255 -8.71 0.56 -31.29
C HIS A 255 -8.02 1.37 -30.18
N GLU A 256 -6.69 1.46 -30.24
CA GLU A 256 -5.81 2.05 -29.21
C GLU A 256 -5.96 3.56 -29.01
N ASN A 257 -6.58 4.28 -29.95
CA ASN A 257 -6.96 5.69 -29.77
C ASN A 257 -8.24 5.87 -28.91
N ASP A 258 -8.55 4.89 -28.05
CA ASP A 258 -9.76 4.84 -27.25
C ASP A 258 -11.04 4.98 -28.11
N SER A 259 -11.13 4.20 -29.19
CA SER A 259 -12.33 4.11 -30.04
C SER A 259 -13.36 3.17 -29.41
N VAL A 260 -13.83 3.50 -28.21
CA VAL A 260 -14.64 2.61 -27.36
C VAL A 260 -16.14 2.63 -27.72
N TYR A 261 -16.90 1.66 -27.20
CA TYR A 261 -18.35 1.59 -27.42
C TYR A 261 -19.09 2.60 -26.52
N ILE A 262 -20.08 3.30 -27.05
CA ILE A 262 -20.92 4.25 -26.29
C ILE A 262 -22.30 3.62 -26.05
N SER A 263 -22.68 3.43 -24.79
CA SER A 263 -23.97 2.85 -24.42
C SER A 263 -25.04 3.91 -24.12
N ASP A 264 -26.29 3.47 -23.94
CA ASP A 264 -27.40 4.35 -23.53
C ASP A 264 -27.49 4.49 -22.00
N THR A 265 -26.64 3.79 -21.26
CA THR A 265 -26.67 3.78 -19.80
C THR A 265 -26.05 5.07 -19.27
N PRO A 266 -26.72 5.82 -18.39
CA PRO A 266 -26.11 6.98 -17.74
C PRO A 266 -24.99 6.53 -16.78
N VAL A 267 -23.94 7.34 -16.66
CA VAL A 267 -22.89 7.13 -15.66
C VAL A 267 -23.50 7.34 -14.27
N GLN A 268 -23.34 6.36 -13.39
CA GLN A 268 -23.80 6.43 -11.99
C GLN A 268 -22.68 5.97 -11.05
N GLY A 269 -22.53 6.68 -9.92
CA GLY A 269 -21.75 6.20 -8.80
C GLY A 269 -22.50 5.07 -8.08
N GLN A 270 -21.78 4.11 -7.52
CA GLN A 270 -22.41 3.07 -6.69
C GLN A 270 -22.64 3.51 -5.24
N ASP A 271 -22.06 4.63 -4.82
CA ASP A 271 -22.14 5.15 -3.47
C ASP A 271 -22.23 6.68 -3.50
N ASP A 272 -23.36 7.22 -3.02
CA ASP A 272 -23.60 8.66 -2.89
C ASP A 272 -23.15 9.21 -1.52
N SER A 273 -22.67 8.35 -0.61
CA SER A 273 -22.13 8.82 0.66
C SER A 273 -20.80 9.57 0.39
N PRO A 274 -20.60 10.77 0.96
CA PRO A 274 -19.33 11.46 0.81
C PRO A 274 -18.27 10.56 1.44
N ALA A 275 -17.47 9.90 0.61
CA ALA A 275 -16.47 8.98 1.10
C ALA A 275 -15.55 9.76 2.05
N ASP A 276 -15.52 9.31 3.31
CA ASP A 276 -14.65 9.78 4.39
C ASP A 276 -13.19 9.41 4.05
N ILE A 277 -12.67 9.88 2.92
CA ILE A 277 -11.36 9.52 2.38
C ILE A 277 -10.35 10.58 2.76
N LYS A 278 -9.17 10.12 3.18
CA LYS A 278 -7.99 10.93 3.40
C LYS A 278 -6.79 10.42 2.62
N VAL A 279 -6.09 11.35 1.98
CA VAL A 279 -4.79 11.11 1.36
C VAL A 279 -3.70 11.58 2.33
N ILE A 280 -2.84 10.64 2.74
CA ILE A 280 -1.77 10.89 3.72
C ILE A 280 -0.44 10.83 2.99
N THR A 281 0.28 11.94 2.95
CA THR A 281 1.65 11.98 2.43
C THR A 281 2.60 11.26 3.38
N LEU A 282 3.31 10.27 2.85
CA LEU A 282 4.28 9.44 3.57
C LEU A 282 5.72 9.91 3.31
N CYS A 283 6.02 10.35 2.09
CA CYS A 283 7.30 10.94 1.73
C CYS A 283 7.07 12.13 0.80
N GLU A 284 7.87 13.18 0.96
CA GLU A 284 7.82 14.38 0.11
C GLU A 284 8.71 14.26 -1.12
N LYS A 285 9.84 13.56 -1.01
CA LYS A 285 10.86 13.48 -2.07
C LYS A 285 11.53 12.09 -2.07
N PRO A 286 11.23 11.23 -3.06
CA PRO A 286 10.16 11.41 -4.05
C PRO A 286 8.78 11.41 -3.36
N PHE A 287 7.82 12.14 -3.94
CA PHE A 287 6.47 12.21 -3.36
C PHE A 287 5.84 10.82 -3.33
N TRP A 288 5.30 10.42 -2.20
CA TRP A 288 4.55 9.17 -2.05
C TRP A 288 3.44 9.35 -1.02
N ALA A 289 2.24 8.87 -1.35
CA ALA A 289 1.09 8.96 -0.48
C ALA A 289 0.32 7.64 -0.38
N SER A 290 -0.39 7.48 0.73
CA SER A 290 -1.39 6.45 0.92
C SER A 290 -2.77 7.04 1.16
N VAL A 291 -3.77 6.17 1.21
CA VAL A 291 -5.18 6.53 1.35
C VAL A 291 -5.77 5.72 2.49
N THR A 292 -6.57 6.35 3.35
CA THR A 292 -7.32 5.69 4.43
C THR A 292 -8.66 6.41 4.64
N SER A 293 -9.46 5.94 5.60
CA SER A 293 -10.66 6.66 6.00
C SER A 293 -10.41 7.69 7.11
N GLU A 294 -11.21 8.76 7.16
CA GLU A 294 -11.21 9.74 8.25
C GLU A 294 -11.45 9.06 9.61
N ALA A 295 -12.34 8.07 9.65
CA ALA A 295 -12.62 7.29 10.86
C ALA A 295 -11.36 6.53 11.35
N VAL A 296 -10.64 5.86 10.45
CA VAL A 296 -9.41 5.13 10.81
C VAL A 296 -8.29 6.08 11.17
N MET A 297 -8.16 7.21 10.47
CA MET A 297 -7.23 8.27 10.82
C MET A 297 -7.46 8.78 12.25
N ARG A 298 -8.72 9.08 12.62
CA ARG A 298 -9.08 9.53 13.98
C ARG A 298 -8.77 8.48 15.04
N LYS A 299 -9.08 7.21 14.78
CA LYS A 299 -8.75 6.10 15.68
C LYS A 299 -7.24 5.97 15.90
N ILE A 300 -6.43 6.08 14.84
CA ILE A 300 -4.97 6.02 14.99
C ILE A 300 -4.43 7.24 15.74
N LYS A 301 -4.99 8.43 15.53
CA LYS A 301 -4.66 9.63 16.34
C LYS A 301 -4.99 9.44 17.83
N GLN A 302 -6.10 8.78 18.13
CA GLN A 302 -6.45 8.43 19.51
C GLN A 302 -5.44 7.45 20.11
N LEU A 303 -4.97 6.45 19.35
CA LEU A 303 -3.87 5.57 19.80
C LEU A 303 -2.59 6.37 20.09
N GLU A 304 -2.22 7.30 19.22
CA GLU A 304 -1.04 8.17 19.39
C GLU A 304 -1.13 8.98 20.70
N GLY A 305 -2.30 9.54 21.00
CA GLY A 305 -2.55 10.22 22.27
C GLY A 305 -2.48 9.29 23.49
N LEU A 306 -3.01 8.08 23.40
CA LEU A 306 -3.02 7.12 24.51
C LEU A 306 -1.62 6.61 24.88
N ILE A 307 -0.74 6.41 23.88
CA ILE A 307 0.63 5.95 24.13
C ILE A 307 1.55 7.09 24.59
N ALA A 308 1.24 8.34 24.25
CA ALA A 308 2.02 9.50 24.65
C ALA A 308 1.87 9.87 26.15
N GLU A 309 1.00 9.20 26.91
CA GLU A 309 0.79 9.46 28.33
C GLU A 309 2.09 9.26 29.15
N ASN A 310 2.61 10.34 29.71
CA ASN A 310 3.85 10.38 30.47
C ASN A 310 3.68 9.96 31.95
N LEU A 311 3.25 8.72 32.19
CA LEU A 311 3.07 8.19 33.55
C LEU A 311 4.40 8.05 34.32
N GLY A 312 5.53 7.91 33.61
CA GLY A 312 6.87 7.79 34.17
C GLY A 312 7.55 9.12 34.53
N ASN A 313 6.91 10.28 34.27
CA ASN A 313 7.50 11.62 34.44
C ASN A 313 8.85 11.82 33.71
N ARG A 314 8.99 11.25 32.51
CA ARG A 314 10.19 11.32 31.65
C ARG A 314 10.25 12.57 30.76
N GLN A 315 9.24 13.43 30.80
CA GLN A 315 9.11 14.66 29.99
C GLN A 315 9.03 14.42 28.48
N ILE A 316 8.44 13.29 28.10
CA ILE A 316 8.34 12.84 26.71
C ILE A 316 7.26 13.54 25.90
N ASP A 317 6.32 14.25 26.57
CA ASP A 317 5.16 14.85 25.92
C ASP A 317 5.57 15.82 24.78
N ASN A 318 6.73 16.46 24.93
CA ASN A 318 7.28 17.40 23.95
C ASN A 318 7.97 16.69 22.77
N LEU A 319 8.27 15.40 22.89
CA LEU A 319 8.96 14.61 21.86
C LEU A 319 7.99 14.05 20.80
N VAL A 320 6.68 14.10 21.04
CA VAL A 320 5.67 13.56 20.12
C VAL A 320 5.72 14.29 18.78
N VAL A 321 5.91 13.54 17.69
CA VAL A 321 5.78 14.04 16.32
C VAL A 321 4.38 13.71 15.80
N PRO A 322 3.50 14.71 15.59
CA PRO A 322 2.13 14.45 15.19
C PRO A 322 2.01 13.66 13.88
N ASP A 323 1.05 12.73 13.85
CA ASP A 323 0.71 11.89 12.69
C ASP A 323 1.77 10.82 12.32
N ASP A 324 2.90 10.73 13.02
CA ASP A 324 3.95 9.77 12.67
C ASP A 324 3.55 8.32 12.98
N LEU A 325 2.69 8.07 13.98
CA LEU A 325 2.09 6.74 14.16
C LEU A 325 1.26 6.35 12.92
N LEU A 326 0.43 7.26 12.42
CA LEU A 326 -0.38 7.03 11.23
C LEU A 326 0.48 6.76 10.00
N LYS A 327 1.50 7.59 9.76
CA LYS A 327 2.39 7.43 8.61
C LYS A 327 3.21 6.14 8.71
N SER A 328 3.71 5.80 9.89
CA SER A 328 4.44 4.55 10.14
C SER A 328 3.55 3.33 9.86
N VAL A 329 2.32 3.31 10.38
CA VAL A 329 1.35 2.23 10.14
C VAL A 329 1.02 2.08 8.66
N LEU A 330 0.80 3.18 7.94
CA LEU A 330 0.53 3.16 6.51
C LEU A 330 1.76 2.71 5.70
N ALA A 331 2.97 3.17 6.04
CA ALA A 331 4.20 2.72 5.37
C ALA A 331 4.44 1.21 5.58
N LEU A 332 4.33 0.75 6.83
CA LEU A 332 4.41 -0.67 7.19
C LEU A 332 3.34 -1.51 6.47
N SER A 333 2.15 -0.97 6.23
CA SER A 333 1.10 -1.70 5.52
C SER A 333 1.45 -1.97 4.05
N HIS A 334 2.23 -1.10 3.40
CA HIS A 334 2.76 -1.29 2.03
C HIS A 334 4.00 -2.18 1.96
N ALA A 335 4.76 -2.31 3.04
CA ALA A 335 5.96 -3.17 3.08
C ALA A 335 5.63 -4.66 2.87
N SER A 336 6.46 -5.38 2.14
CA SER A 336 6.37 -6.83 1.96
C SER A 336 7.28 -7.56 2.95
N SER A 337 8.45 -6.98 3.23
CA SER A 337 9.42 -7.48 4.21
C SER A 337 9.83 -6.39 5.21
N VAL A 338 9.87 -6.74 6.49
CA VAL A 338 10.17 -5.81 7.59
C VAL A 338 11.24 -6.40 8.50
N ALA A 339 12.25 -5.59 8.84
CA ALA A 339 13.19 -5.91 9.91
C ALA A 339 12.84 -5.07 11.14
N VAL A 340 12.61 -5.74 12.26
CA VAL A 340 12.35 -5.11 13.55
C VAL A 340 13.57 -5.32 14.45
N THR A 341 14.03 -4.30 15.15
CA THR A 341 15.13 -4.41 16.11
C THR A 341 14.71 -3.86 17.46
N THR A 342 15.24 -4.45 18.52
CA THR A 342 14.95 -4.09 19.91
C THR A 342 16.15 -4.36 20.79
N GLY A 343 16.14 -3.79 21.99
CA GLY A 343 17.00 -4.21 23.08
C GLY A 343 17.86 -3.08 23.59
N PHE A 344 17.64 -2.75 24.85
CA PHE A 344 18.34 -1.72 25.58
C PHE A 344 19.11 -2.32 26.77
N PRO A 345 20.45 -2.24 26.83
CA PRO A 345 21.22 -2.69 27.98
C PRO A 345 21.03 -1.77 29.19
N CYS A 346 20.42 -2.28 30.25
CA CYS A 346 20.19 -1.57 31.51
C CYS A 346 21.03 -2.14 32.68
N PHE A 347 21.41 -3.42 32.62
CA PHE A 347 22.03 -4.15 33.74
C PHE A 347 23.45 -4.60 33.44
N LEU A 348 24.40 -3.67 33.57
CA LEU A 348 25.81 -3.86 33.19
C LEU A 348 26.54 -5.04 33.84
N ASN A 349 26.01 -5.59 34.94
CA ASN A 349 26.62 -6.64 35.74
C ASN A 349 25.84 -7.97 35.69
N ASN A 350 24.68 -7.99 35.03
CA ASN A 350 23.88 -9.20 34.90
C ASN A 350 24.39 -10.05 33.72
N LYS A 351 24.07 -11.34 33.73
CA LYS A 351 24.42 -12.23 32.61
C LYS A 351 23.64 -11.82 31.36
N ASN A 352 22.37 -11.47 31.51
CA ASN A 352 21.61 -10.75 30.50
C ASN A 352 21.53 -9.26 30.88
N PRO A 353 22.12 -8.35 30.09
CA PRO A 353 22.09 -6.93 30.42
C PRO A 353 20.82 -6.21 29.92
N TYR A 354 19.99 -6.84 29.09
CA TYR A 354 18.88 -6.18 28.40
C TYR A 354 17.62 -6.04 29.26
N GLY A 355 16.93 -4.92 29.13
CA GLY A 355 15.65 -4.64 29.78
C GLY A 355 14.45 -5.35 29.13
N ASN A 356 13.31 -5.33 29.82
CA ASN A 356 12.06 -5.90 29.35
C ASN A 356 11.15 -4.92 28.59
N ASP A 357 11.50 -3.63 28.51
CA ASP A 357 10.88 -2.72 27.55
C ASP A 357 11.49 -2.91 26.15
N GLY A 358 10.64 -2.90 25.13
CA GLY A 358 10.99 -3.17 23.74
C GLY A 358 10.54 -4.52 23.20
N PRO A 359 11.07 -5.65 23.74
CA PRO A 359 10.81 -6.96 23.17
C PRO A 359 9.32 -7.30 23.04
N PRO A 360 8.45 -7.06 24.05
CA PRO A 360 7.03 -7.31 23.87
C PRO A 360 6.38 -6.51 22.75
N GLY A 361 6.70 -5.22 22.63
CA GLY A 361 6.22 -4.38 21.54
C GLY A 361 6.71 -4.85 20.17
N ALA A 362 7.99 -5.24 20.07
CA ALA A 362 8.60 -5.79 18.86
C ALA A 362 7.89 -7.08 18.42
N ILE A 363 7.61 -7.96 19.38
CA ILE A 363 6.90 -9.23 19.16
C ILE A 363 5.47 -8.97 18.71
N ALA A 364 4.74 -8.05 19.34
CA ALA A 364 3.38 -7.70 18.94
C ALA A 364 3.30 -7.15 17.51
N ILE A 365 4.26 -6.30 17.11
CA ILE A 365 4.40 -5.84 15.72
C ILE A 365 4.64 -7.03 14.79
N ALA A 366 5.60 -7.90 15.13
CA ALA A 366 5.96 -9.04 14.29
C ALA A 366 4.79 -10.02 14.09
N MET A 367 4.04 -10.33 15.15
CA MET A 367 2.85 -11.18 15.09
C MET A 367 1.79 -10.60 14.13
N MET A 368 1.49 -9.30 14.27
CA MET A 368 0.53 -8.63 13.40
C MET A 368 0.99 -8.58 11.94
N LEU A 369 2.27 -8.29 11.69
CA LEU A 369 2.82 -8.29 10.33
C LEU A 369 2.79 -9.69 9.70
N GLN A 370 3.13 -10.75 10.45
CA GLN A 370 3.09 -12.14 9.98
C GLN A 370 1.67 -12.60 9.62
N ILE A 371 0.65 -12.25 10.40
CA ILE A 371 -0.73 -12.64 10.07
C ILE A 371 -1.28 -11.87 8.87
N LEU A 372 -0.79 -10.66 8.64
CA LEU A 372 -1.06 -9.86 7.44
C LEU A 372 -0.25 -10.33 6.21
N GLY A 373 0.50 -11.43 6.34
CA GLY A 373 1.21 -12.11 5.24
C GLY A 373 2.53 -11.45 4.85
N LYS A 374 3.17 -10.73 5.77
CA LYS A 374 4.47 -10.08 5.55
C LYS A 374 5.61 -10.96 6.07
N GLU A 375 6.76 -10.85 5.43
CA GLU A 375 8.01 -11.44 5.91
C GLU A 375 8.58 -10.55 7.03
N VAL A 376 8.95 -11.14 8.15
CA VAL A 376 9.42 -10.39 9.33
C VAL A 376 10.62 -11.08 9.96
N ASP A 377 11.69 -10.32 10.15
CA ASP A 377 12.87 -10.73 10.91
C ASP A 377 13.05 -9.81 12.14
N LEU A 378 13.35 -10.39 13.31
CA LEU A 378 13.93 -9.66 14.42
C LEU A 378 15.44 -9.59 14.22
N VAL A 379 15.94 -8.42 13.81
CA VAL A 379 17.37 -8.20 13.56
C VAL A 379 18.02 -7.65 14.82
N VAL A 380 18.96 -8.39 15.39
CA VAL A 380 19.60 -8.04 16.67
C VAL A 380 21.10 -8.21 16.63
N ASP A 381 21.79 -7.56 17.56
CA ASP A 381 23.23 -7.71 17.69
C ASP A 381 23.63 -9.09 18.23
N ASN A 382 24.92 -9.42 18.10
CA ASN A 382 25.47 -10.70 18.58
C ASN A 382 25.20 -10.96 20.07
N ALA A 383 25.19 -9.92 20.90
CA ALA A 383 25.00 -10.06 22.34
C ALA A 383 23.54 -10.40 22.69
N LEU A 384 22.57 -9.87 21.95
CA LEU A 384 21.14 -10.15 22.14
C LEU A 384 20.65 -11.40 21.39
N TYR A 385 21.33 -11.82 20.32
CA TYR A 385 20.90 -12.94 19.47
C TYR A 385 20.55 -14.21 20.27
N GLY A 386 21.49 -14.70 21.09
CA GLY A 386 21.28 -15.89 21.91
C GLY A 386 20.13 -15.73 22.93
N PRO A 387 20.19 -14.72 23.82
CA PRO A 387 19.14 -14.49 24.82
C PRO A 387 17.74 -14.34 24.23
N LEU A 388 17.58 -13.57 23.15
CA LEU A 388 16.28 -13.36 22.52
C LEU A 388 15.76 -14.64 21.84
N THR A 389 16.63 -15.42 21.20
CA THR A 389 16.23 -16.71 20.59
C THR A 389 15.65 -17.66 21.64
N MET A 390 16.32 -17.80 22.79
CA MET A 390 15.84 -18.68 23.88
C MET A 390 14.46 -18.23 24.40
N VAL A 391 14.24 -16.93 24.51
CA VAL A 391 12.96 -16.37 24.95
C VAL A 391 11.84 -16.68 23.95
N LEU A 392 12.09 -16.51 22.65
CA LEU A 392 11.11 -16.79 21.62
C LEU A 392 10.79 -18.29 21.50
N GLU A 393 11.80 -19.16 21.65
CA GLU A 393 11.61 -20.61 21.74
C GLU A 393 10.70 -20.97 22.92
N ALA A 394 10.96 -20.42 24.11
CA ALA A 394 10.11 -20.62 25.28
C ALA A 394 8.67 -20.10 25.07
N MET A 395 8.49 -18.99 24.35
CA MET A 395 7.16 -18.47 23.99
C MET A 395 6.40 -19.38 23.04
N VAL A 396 7.08 -20.04 22.10
CA VAL A 396 6.47 -21.07 21.24
C VAL A 396 6.09 -22.29 22.07
N GLU A 397 6.97 -22.77 22.95
CA GLU A 397 6.69 -23.92 23.84
C GLU A 397 5.47 -23.69 24.74
N LYS A 398 5.27 -22.45 25.19
CA LYS A 398 4.13 -22.05 26.03
C LYS A 398 2.90 -21.60 25.26
N ASN A 399 2.89 -21.66 23.92
CA ASN A 399 1.82 -21.19 23.04
C ASN A 399 1.47 -19.70 23.20
N VAL A 400 2.43 -18.88 23.65
CA VAL A 400 2.32 -17.40 23.58
C VAL A 400 2.45 -16.96 22.11
N LEU A 401 3.38 -17.59 21.38
CA LEU A 401 3.55 -17.43 19.95
C LEU A 401 2.97 -18.63 19.20
N VAL A 402 1.98 -18.38 18.35
CA VAL A 402 1.40 -19.41 17.46
C VAL A 402 2.35 -19.73 16.31
N ARG A 403 3.13 -18.75 15.86
CA ARG A 403 4.13 -18.89 14.80
C ARG A 403 5.48 -18.45 15.31
N PRO A 404 6.56 -19.21 15.03
CA PRO A 404 7.91 -18.74 15.30
C PRO A 404 8.20 -17.43 14.57
N ILE A 405 8.95 -16.55 15.22
CA ILE A 405 9.47 -15.32 14.61
C ILE A 405 10.95 -15.56 14.30
N SER A 406 11.36 -15.22 13.08
CA SER A 406 12.75 -15.34 12.64
C SER A 406 13.62 -14.34 13.40
N VAL A 407 14.77 -14.79 13.92
CA VAL A 407 15.79 -13.92 14.52
C VAL A 407 17.02 -13.96 13.63
N VAL A 408 17.51 -12.79 13.25
CA VAL A 408 18.67 -12.65 12.37
C VAL A 408 19.74 -11.83 13.08
N GLN A 409 20.94 -12.39 13.13
CA GLN A 409 22.09 -11.72 13.73
C GLN A 409 22.68 -10.68 12.77
N PHE A 410 22.99 -9.49 13.31
CA PHE A 410 23.84 -8.49 12.66
C PHE A 410 24.98 -8.07 13.61
N PRO A 411 26.23 -7.94 13.15
CA PRO A 411 26.69 -8.27 11.80
C PRO A 411 26.65 -9.79 11.60
N PRO A 412 26.69 -10.29 10.35
CA PRO A 412 26.85 -11.72 10.10
C PRO A 412 28.07 -12.29 10.85
N GLU A 413 28.00 -13.56 11.24
CA GLU A 413 29.07 -14.20 12.01
C GLU A 413 30.43 -14.05 11.31
N GLY A 414 31.41 -13.50 12.04
CA GLY A 414 32.77 -13.27 11.54
C GLY A 414 32.96 -11.98 10.73
N GLU A 415 31.91 -11.17 10.52
CA GLU A 415 32.02 -9.84 9.93
C GLU A 415 32.09 -8.72 11.00
N GLU A 416 32.69 -7.59 10.66
CA GLU A 416 32.80 -6.41 11.53
C GLU A 416 31.58 -5.48 11.38
N ASP A 417 31.28 -4.72 12.43
CA ASP A 417 30.27 -3.67 12.42
C ASP A 417 30.72 -2.48 11.57
N SER A 418 30.23 -2.42 10.33
CA SER A 418 30.55 -1.35 9.40
C SER A 418 29.38 -0.94 8.52
N LEU A 419 29.43 0.27 7.95
CA LEU A 419 28.47 0.74 6.96
C LEU A 419 28.45 -0.16 5.72
N GLU A 420 29.61 -0.69 5.29
CA GLU A 420 29.71 -1.57 4.12
C GLU A 420 29.05 -2.94 4.39
N THR A 421 29.27 -3.50 5.58
CA THR A 421 28.60 -4.73 6.03
C THR A 421 27.08 -4.52 6.11
N ALA A 422 26.63 -3.37 6.63
CA ALA A 422 25.21 -3.03 6.66
C ALA A 422 24.59 -2.90 5.25
N LYS A 423 25.28 -2.21 4.32
CA LYS A 423 24.84 -2.11 2.92
C LYS A 423 24.71 -3.48 2.27
N LYS A 424 25.70 -4.35 2.46
CA LYS A 424 25.65 -5.74 1.96
C LYS A 424 24.50 -6.53 2.58
N PHE A 425 24.30 -6.42 3.89
CA PHE A 425 23.25 -7.13 4.63
C PHE A 425 21.84 -6.74 4.18
N LEU A 426 21.63 -5.46 3.84
CA LEU A 426 20.34 -4.92 3.42
C LEU A 426 20.00 -5.20 1.95
N LEU A 427 20.85 -5.89 1.20
CA LEU A 427 20.58 -6.28 -0.18
C LEU A 427 20.32 -7.78 -0.25
N ASN A 428 19.46 -8.21 -1.20
CA ASN A 428 19.30 -9.64 -1.47
C ASN A 428 20.54 -10.19 -2.18
N ASP A 429 20.87 -11.46 -1.92
CA ASP A 429 22.02 -12.12 -2.52
C ASP A 429 22.00 -12.05 -4.05
N GLY A 430 23.06 -11.49 -4.63
CA GLY A 430 23.21 -11.37 -6.09
C GLY A 430 22.28 -10.35 -6.75
N SER A 431 21.61 -9.48 -5.98
CA SER A 431 20.79 -8.39 -6.51
C SER A 431 21.12 -7.05 -5.84
N ASN A 432 20.71 -5.95 -6.48
CA ASN A 432 20.74 -4.61 -5.88
C ASN A 432 19.36 -4.21 -5.31
N THR A 433 18.50 -5.18 -5.01
CA THR A 433 17.18 -4.92 -4.43
C THR A 433 17.25 -5.04 -2.91
N PRO A 434 16.62 -4.11 -2.16
CA PRO A 434 16.57 -4.19 -0.71
C PRO A 434 16.00 -5.53 -0.21
N ARG A 435 16.60 -6.07 0.85
CA ARG A 435 16.14 -7.25 1.59
C ARG A 435 14.87 -6.93 2.39
N TYR A 436 14.79 -5.71 2.92
CA TYR A 436 13.65 -5.19 3.68
C TYR A 436 13.12 -3.92 3.03
N ASP A 437 11.80 -3.78 3.00
CA ASP A 437 11.13 -2.54 2.59
C ASP A 437 11.01 -1.55 3.76
N HIS A 438 11.08 -2.04 5.01
CA HIS A 438 10.96 -1.20 6.20
C HIS A 438 11.85 -1.71 7.33
N LEU A 439 12.58 -0.79 7.99
CA LEU A 439 13.33 -1.05 9.22
C LEU A 439 12.66 -0.35 10.40
N LEU A 440 12.37 -1.07 11.47
CA LEU A 440 11.74 -0.51 12.68
C LEU A 440 12.62 -0.77 13.89
N ALA A 441 13.00 0.30 14.60
CA ALA A 441 13.64 0.20 15.91
C ALA A 441 12.61 0.48 17.00
N ILE A 442 12.61 -0.34 18.05
CA ILE A 442 11.80 -0.14 19.25
C ILE A 442 12.67 -0.40 20.48
N GLU A 443 12.84 0.60 21.35
CA GLU A 443 13.65 0.48 22.56
C GLU A 443 15.04 -0.14 22.30
N ARG A 444 15.65 0.30 21.19
CA ARG A 444 16.99 -0.10 20.80
C ARG A 444 17.92 1.05 21.13
N SER A 445 19.02 0.81 21.86
CA SER A 445 19.99 1.89 22.13
C SER A 445 20.51 2.52 20.85
N GLY A 446 20.52 3.86 20.80
CA GLY A 446 20.96 4.64 19.66
C GLY A 446 22.30 5.33 19.91
N LYS A 447 23.10 5.44 18.84
CA LYS A 447 24.40 6.10 18.88
C LYS A 447 24.25 7.60 19.08
N ALA A 448 24.99 8.17 20.04
CA ALA A 448 25.08 9.61 20.27
C ALA A 448 26.08 10.29 19.33
N GLU A 449 26.13 11.63 19.34
CA GLU A 449 26.98 12.42 18.43
C GLU A 449 28.48 12.17 18.62
N ASP A 450 28.92 11.85 19.83
CA ASP A 450 30.31 11.48 20.14
C ASP A 450 30.65 10.01 19.81
N GLY A 451 29.65 9.26 19.35
CA GLY A 451 29.74 7.87 18.97
C GLY A 451 29.53 6.86 20.10
N GLY A 452 29.26 7.33 21.33
CA GLY A 452 28.90 6.49 22.47
C GLY A 452 27.44 6.03 22.46
N TYR A 453 27.10 5.18 23.43
CA TYR A 453 25.73 4.74 23.70
C TYR A 453 25.47 4.94 25.18
N TYR A 454 24.39 5.62 25.55
CA TYR A 454 24.18 6.05 26.92
C TYR A 454 22.82 5.62 27.46
N THR A 455 22.77 5.20 28.73
CA THR A 455 21.51 5.13 29.47
C THR A 455 20.96 6.54 29.76
N MET A 456 19.71 6.64 30.20
CA MET A 456 19.10 7.90 30.69
C MET A 456 19.90 8.57 31.83
N LYS A 457 20.79 7.84 32.52
CA LYS A 457 21.68 8.37 33.56
C LYS A 457 23.06 8.79 33.00
N ALA A 458 23.20 8.89 31.68
CA ALA A 458 24.45 9.16 30.97
C ALA A 458 25.58 8.16 31.27
N ILE A 459 25.21 6.91 31.56
CA ILE A 459 26.18 5.82 31.74
C ILE A 459 26.45 5.19 30.37
N ASP A 460 27.72 5.12 29.98
CA ASP A 460 28.15 4.50 28.73
C ASP A 460 27.91 2.97 28.75
N VAL A 461 27.14 2.49 27.79
CA VAL A 461 26.79 1.09 27.58
C VAL A 461 27.34 0.53 26.27
N GLY A 462 28.17 1.28 25.53
CA GLY A 462 28.61 0.93 24.19
C GLY A 462 29.31 -0.42 24.07
N ARG A 463 29.94 -0.91 25.16
CA ARG A 463 30.52 -2.27 25.22
C ARG A 463 29.51 -3.42 25.11
N LEU A 464 28.21 -3.12 25.25
CA LEU A 464 27.10 -4.08 25.22
C LEU A 464 26.18 -3.88 24.00
N VAL A 465 26.48 -2.92 23.14
CA VAL A 465 25.63 -2.53 22.01
C VAL A 465 26.41 -2.78 20.72
N GLY A 466 25.93 -3.73 19.91
CA GLY A 466 26.45 -3.90 18.54
C GLY A 466 25.96 -2.81 17.59
N GLY A 467 26.66 -2.62 16.47
CA GLY A 467 26.48 -1.51 15.52
C GLY A 467 25.22 -1.57 14.65
N ILE A 468 24.05 -1.90 15.20
CA ILE A 468 22.75 -1.95 14.49
C ILE A 468 22.40 -0.62 13.81
N ASP A 469 22.86 0.52 14.35
CA ASP A 469 22.72 1.86 13.76
C ASP A 469 23.21 1.91 12.30
N TRP A 470 24.22 1.11 11.94
CA TRP A 470 24.74 1.05 10.58
C TRP A 470 23.69 0.61 9.57
N LEU A 471 22.76 -0.28 9.95
CA LEU A 471 21.63 -0.68 9.08
C LEU A 471 20.75 0.53 8.76
N PHE A 472 20.44 1.34 9.76
CA PHE A 472 19.57 2.51 9.59
C PHE A 472 20.26 3.66 8.87
N LEU A 473 21.58 3.79 8.99
CA LEU A 473 22.38 4.72 8.20
C LEU A 473 22.49 4.26 6.74
N ALA A 474 22.71 2.96 6.50
CA ALA A 474 22.77 2.39 5.15
C ALA A 474 21.42 2.47 4.41
N ALA A 475 20.31 2.30 5.14
CA ALA A 475 18.97 2.38 4.57
C ALA A 475 18.64 3.74 3.94
N ALA A 476 19.24 4.83 4.43
CA ALA A 476 19.03 6.17 3.87
C ALA A 476 19.49 6.31 2.40
N ASP A 477 20.44 5.48 1.97
CA ASP A 477 20.95 5.45 0.59
C ASP A 477 20.14 4.48 -0.31
N LEU A 478 19.24 3.66 0.26
CA LEU A 478 18.51 2.63 -0.46
C LEU A 478 17.14 3.14 -0.93
N PRO A 479 16.79 2.97 -2.21
CA PRO A 479 15.49 3.37 -2.70
C PRO A 479 14.39 2.51 -2.07
N LYS A 480 13.28 3.13 -1.67
CA LYS A 480 12.07 2.48 -1.16
C LYS A 480 12.21 1.77 0.20
N VAL A 481 13.31 1.99 0.92
CA VAL A 481 13.45 1.51 2.30
C VAL A 481 13.01 2.62 3.23
N HIS A 482 12.02 2.35 4.06
CA HIS A 482 11.53 3.29 5.06
C HIS A 482 11.96 2.88 6.46
N THR A 483 11.93 3.85 7.38
CA THR A 483 12.43 3.65 8.73
C THR A 483 11.49 4.23 9.78
N SER A 484 11.19 3.43 10.80
CA SER A 484 10.45 3.87 11.98
C SER A 484 11.28 3.72 13.26
N GLY A 485 11.06 4.62 14.21
CA GLY A 485 11.58 4.53 15.57
C GLY A 485 10.45 4.54 16.59
N ILE A 486 10.59 3.80 17.68
CA ILE A 486 9.75 3.83 18.86
C ILE A 486 10.66 3.98 20.06
N GLY A 487 10.47 5.04 20.85
CA GLY A 487 11.30 5.35 22.02
C GLY A 487 10.55 6.20 23.05
N ASP A 488 11.12 6.27 24.25
CA ASP A 488 10.55 6.94 25.41
C ASP A 488 11.55 7.80 26.22
N GLY A 489 12.79 7.92 25.75
CA GLY A 489 13.88 8.59 26.47
C GLY A 489 14.71 9.57 25.65
N GLY A 490 14.80 9.39 24.33
CA GLY A 490 15.60 10.22 23.42
C GLY A 490 16.98 9.67 23.08
N ASN A 491 17.41 8.62 23.78
CA ASN A 491 18.66 7.90 23.59
C ASN A 491 18.48 6.59 22.79
N GLU A 492 17.26 6.31 22.34
CA GLU A 492 16.93 5.19 21.48
C GLU A 492 17.19 5.51 20.01
N LEU A 493 17.53 4.47 19.27
CA LEU A 493 17.79 4.48 17.85
C LEU A 493 16.58 5.09 17.13
N ARG A 494 16.87 6.11 16.31
CA ARG A 494 15.94 6.92 15.52
C ARG A 494 15.35 8.15 16.21
N MET A 495 15.56 8.34 17.52
CA MET A 495 15.12 9.55 18.23
C MET A 495 15.84 10.84 17.77
N GLY A 496 16.87 10.74 16.93
CA GLY A 496 17.55 11.91 16.35
C GLY A 496 16.64 12.86 15.54
N LYS A 497 15.43 12.41 15.15
CA LYS A 497 14.41 13.26 14.53
C LYS A 497 13.94 14.39 15.45
N VAL A 498 13.97 14.18 16.77
CA VAL A 498 13.57 15.16 17.80
C VAL A 498 14.75 15.62 18.65
N ARG A 499 15.97 15.53 18.11
CA ARG A 499 17.23 15.86 18.78
C ARG A 499 17.16 17.18 19.56
N ASP A 500 16.70 18.24 18.91
CA ASP A 500 16.64 19.56 19.52
C ASP A 500 15.75 19.60 20.77
N MET A 501 14.65 18.84 20.75
CA MET A 501 13.75 18.74 21.89
C MET A 501 14.35 17.88 23.01
N VAL A 502 15.01 16.77 22.66
CA VAL A 502 15.71 15.93 23.65
C VAL A 502 16.81 16.75 24.36
N HIS A 503 17.56 17.55 23.61
CA HIS A 503 18.59 18.44 24.17
C HIS A 503 18.04 19.44 25.19
N LEU A 504 16.82 19.92 24.99
CA LEU A 504 16.20 20.96 25.81
C LEU A 504 15.48 20.38 27.04
N ASP A 505 14.71 19.32 26.83
CA ASP A 505 13.68 18.89 27.79
C ASP A 505 14.07 17.62 28.56
N ILE A 506 15.00 16.81 28.02
CA ILE A 506 15.40 15.56 28.66
C ILE A 506 16.62 15.77 29.56
N PRO A 507 16.60 15.29 30.82
CA PRO A 507 17.79 15.29 31.68
C PRO A 507 18.97 14.58 31.02
N GLN A 508 20.15 15.23 31.02
CA GLN A 508 21.34 14.76 30.29
C GLN A 508 21.19 14.69 28.76
N GLY A 509 20.12 15.27 28.18
CA GLY A 509 19.82 15.27 26.75
C GLY A 509 21.02 15.51 25.85
N PRO A 510 21.79 16.61 26.02
CA PRO A 510 22.95 16.90 25.16
C PRO A 510 24.03 15.81 25.12
N THR A 511 24.07 14.93 26.11
CA THR A 511 24.99 13.78 26.18
C THR A 511 24.37 12.53 25.56
N ILE A 512 23.11 12.25 25.89
CA ILE A 512 22.51 10.93 25.61
C ILE A 512 21.79 10.84 24.27
N THR A 513 21.47 11.99 23.65
CA THR A 513 20.60 12.05 22.48
C THR A 513 21.14 11.23 21.32
N CYS A 514 20.31 10.35 20.77
CA CYS A 514 20.64 9.62 19.56
C CYS A 514 20.82 10.59 18.36
N SER A 515 21.88 10.42 17.58
CA SER A 515 22.15 11.23 16.39
C SER A 515 21.45 10.71 15.12
N VAL A 516 20.91 9.50 15.16
CA VAL A 516 20.30 8.82 14.01
C VAL A 516 18.80 9.14 13.99
N ALA A 517 18.27 9.68 12.89
CA ALA A 517 16.86 10.14 12.76
C ALA A 517 16.03 9.24 11.85
N SER A 518 14.76 8.93 12.19
CA SER A 518 13.80 8.18 11.34
C SER A 518 13.00 9.01 10.33
N ASP A 519 12.40 8.31 9.35
CA ASP A 519 11.30 8.86 8.56
C ASP A 519 10.07 9.08 9.45
N PHE A 520 9.75 8.11 10.31
CA PHE A 520 8.63 8.17 11.26
C PHE A 520 9.10 7.89 12.69
N LEU A 521 8.71 8.73 13.65
CA LEU A 521 9.06 8.57 15.06
C LEU A 521 7.81 8.51 15.93
N LEU A 522 7.70 7.44 16.71
CA LEU A 522 6.65 7.26 17.69
C LEU A 522 7.26 7.44 19.08
N THR A 523 6.78 8.45 19.80
CA THR A 523 7.09 8.62 21.20
C THR A 523 6.01 7.97 22.04
N ALA A 524 6.41 7.14 23.00
CA ALA A 524 5.50 6.49 23.93
C ALA A 524 5.98 6.66 25.37
N GLY A 525 5.07 6.56 26.35
CA GLY A 525 5.36 6.50 27.78
C GLY A 525 6.21 5.31 28.21
N VAL A 526 6.08 4.22 27.43
CA VAL A 526 6.82 2.97 27.50
C VAL A 526 6.86 2.45 26.06
N SER A 527 8.03 2.07 25.54
CA SER A 527 8.19 1.69 24.13
C SER A 527 7.28 0.54 23.70
N ASN A 528 7.04 -0.44 24.59
CA ASN A 528 6.09 -1.53 24.39
C ASN A 528 4.68 -1.04 24.00
N TRP A 529 4.19 0.05 24.59
CA TRP A 529 2.89 0.62 24.24
C TRP A 529 2.86 1.14 22.81
N GLY A 530 3.95 1.75 22.35
CA GLY A 530 4.13 2.14 20.95
C GLY A 530 4.05 0.93 20.02
N GLY A 531 4.68 -0.18 20.40
CA GLY A 531 4.57 -1.45 19.67
C GLY A 531 3.14 -1.97 19.55
N TYR A 532 2.39 -1.93 20.66
CA TYR A 532 0.97 -2.32 20.68
C TYR A 532 0.11 -1.40 19.81
N ALA A 533 0.33 -0.09 19.85
CA ALA A 533 -0.39 0.87 19.02
C ALA A 533 -0.12 0.66 17.52
N VAL A 534 1.11 0.30 17.13
CA VAL A 534 1.42 -0.10 15.75
C VAL A 534 0.64 -1.36 15.36
N ALA A 535 0.59 -2.38 16.22
CA ALA A 535 -0.17 -3.60 15.94
C ALA A 535 -1.68 -3.31 15.79
N VAL A 536 -2.27 -2.50 16.67
CA VAL A 536 -3.68 -2.08 16.57
C VAL A 536 -3.90 -1.23 15.32
N GLY A 537 -3.00 -0.29 15.01
CA GLY A 537 -3.07 0.54 13.81
C GLY A 537 -3.03 -0.29 12.52
N LEU A 538 -2.13 -1.27 12.43
CA LEU A 538 -2.03 -2.21 11.31
C LEU A 538 -3.33 -3.00 11.11
N TYR A 539 -3.94 -3.46 12.20
CA TYR A 539 -5.26 -4.08 12.15
C TYR A 539 -6.31 -3.10 11.60
N LEU A 540 -6.41 -1.88 12.14
CA LEU A 540 -7.40 -0.87 11.70
C LEU A 540 -7.29 -0.57 10.20
N VAL A 541 -6.08 -0.37 9.67
CA VAL A 541 -5.90 -0.11 8.23
C VAL A 541 -6.16 -1.36 7.38
N SER A 542 -5.88 -2.57 7.88
CA SER A 542 -6.14 -3.83 7.16
C SER A 542 -7.63 -4.13 6.97
N VAL A 543 -8.49 -3.67 7.88
CA VAL A 543 -9.94 -3.85 7.81
C VAL A 543 -10.68 -2.63 7.27
N CYS A 544 -9.96 -1.56 6.93
CA CYS A 544 -10.49 -0.35 6.31
C CYS A 544 -10.73 -0.58 4.81
N PRO A 545 -11.99 -0.58 4.30
CA PRO A 545 -12.26 -0.88 2.89
C PRO A 545 -11.56 0.06 1.90
N ILE A 546 -11.40 1.33 2.27
CA ILE A 546 -10.70 2.35 1.47
C ILE A 546 -9.20 2.00 1.34
N HIS A 547 -8.53 1.78 2.48
CA HIS A 547 -7.10 1.51 2.50
C HIS A 547 -6.78 0.13 1.92
N GLU A 548 -7.57 -0.88 2.27
CA GLU A 548 -7.44 -2.26 1.79
C GLU A 548 -7.44 -2.29 0.26
N ARG A 549 -8.45 -1.68 -0.37
CA ARG A 549 -8.56 -1.60 -1.84
C ARG A 549 -7.34 -0.95 -2.46
N TYR A 550 -6.87 0.15 -1.85
CA TYR A 550 -5.67 0.87 -2.31
C TYR A 550 -4.41 0.01 -2.20
N LYS A 551 -4.21 -0.69 -1.06
CA LYS A 551 -3.07 -1.59 -0.81
C LYS A 551 -3.04 -2.74 -1.81
N ARG A 552 -4.17 -3.44 -2.02
CA ARG A 552 -4.26 -4.54 -3.00
C ARG A 552 -4.26 -4.07 -4.47
N ARG A 553 -4.19 -2.75 -4.71
CA ARG A 553 -4.22 -2.14 -6.04
C ARG A 553 -5.47 -2.53 -6.84
N ALA A 554 -6.61 -2.69 -6.15
CA ALA A 554 -7.88 -3.15 -6.70
C ALA A 554 -7.85 -4.53 -7.42
N VAL A 555 -6.86 -5.37 -7.12
CA VAL A 555 -6.73 -6.74 -7.64
C VAL A 555 -6.97 -7.75 -6.51
N GLY A 556 -7.60 -8.88 -6.80
CA GLY A 556 -7.96 -9.89 -5.81
C GLY A 556 -9.12 -9.47 -4.93
N PHE A 557 -9.23 -10.10 -3.77
CA PHE A 557 -10.38 -9.98 -2.87
C PHE A 557 -10.05 -9.19 -1.61
N PRO A 558 -11.03 -8.45 -1.06
CA PRO A 558 -10.91 -7.94 0.29
C PRO A 558 -10.81 -9.11 1.30
N PRO A 559 -10.24 -8.88 2.49
CA PRO A 559 -10.24 -9.86 3.57
C PRO A 559 -11.66 -10.32 3.91
N SER A 560 -11.84 -11.64 3.98
CA SER A 560 -13.07 -12.27 4.44
C SER A 560 -13.32 -12.01 5.93
N ASP A 561 -14.52 -12.32 6.43
CA ASP A 561 -14.80 -12.22 7.86
C ASP A 561 -13.91 -13.16 8.69
N GLU A 562 -13.57 -14.33 8.15
CA GLU A 562 -12.61 -15.26 8.78
C GLU A 562 -11.20 -14.64 8.84
N ASP A 563 -10.74 -13.98 7.77
CA ASP A 563 -9.45 -13.28 7.78
C ASP A 563 -9.43 -12.16 8.82
N ARG A 564 -10.51 -11.37 8.90
CA ARG A 564 -10.64 -10.28 9.89
C ARG A 564 -10.62 -10.79 11.32
N GLN A 565 -11.24 -11.94 11.58
CA GLN A 565 -11.18 -12.61 12.89
C GLN A 565 -9.77 -13.09 13.22
N ARG A 566 -9.05 -13.65 12.24
CA ARG A 566 -7.65 -14.07 12.40
C ARG A 566 -6.71 -12.88 12.64
N PHE A 567 -6.90 -11.76 11.95
CA PHE A 567 -6.11 -10.55 12.23
C PHE A 567 -6.37 -10.06 13.66
N ARG A 568 -7.64 -10.08 14.08
CA ARG A 568 -8.04 -9.66 15.43
C ARG A 568 -7.44 -10.55 16.53
N SER A 569 -7.25 -11.85 16.30
CA SER A 569 -6.67 -12.75 17.31
C SER A 569 -5.19 -12.51 17.61
N GLU A 570 -4.48 -11.80 16.73
CA GLU A 570 -3.06 -11.45 16.92
C GLU A 570 -2.86 -10.10 17.60
N LEU A 571 -3.94 -9.37 17.91
CA LEU A 571 -3.85 -8.15 18.72
C LEU A 571 -3.25 -8.45 20.11
N PRO A 572 -2.56 -7.48 20.73
CA PRO A 572 -2.08 -7.63 22.09
C PRO A 572 -3.23 -7.92 23.04
N SER A 573 -2.98 -8.70 24.09
CA SER A 573 -3.95 -8.99 25.15
C SER A 573 -3.26 -9.05 26.50
N VAL A 574 -4.01 -8.74 27.56
CA VAL A 574 -3.48 -8.74 28.94
C VAL A 574 -2.89 -10.11 29.31
N ASP A 575 -3.59 -11.19 28.98
CA ASP A 575 -3.14 -12.54 29.34
C ASP A 575 -1.90 -12.98 28.57
N ARG A 576 -1.84 -12.67 27.26
CA ARG A 576 -0.66 -12.98 26.44
C ARG A 576 0.54 -12.18 26.91
N GLU A 577 0.36 -10.90 27.19
CA GLU A 577 1.43 -10.03 27.67
C GLU A 577 1.95 -10.46 29.03
N ARG A 578 1.06 -10.84 29.96
CA ARG A 578 1.44 -11.34 31.28
C ARG A 578 2.35 -12.56 31.18
N GLU A 579 1.98 -13.53 30.34
CA GLU A 579 2.80 -14.72 30.13
C GLU A 579 4.12 -14.38 29.42
N MET A 580 4.08 -13.48 28.43
CA MET A 580 5.26 -12.99 27.70
C MET A 580 6.29 -12.37 28.65
N LEU A 581 5.85 -11.44 29.51
CA LEU A 581 6.69 -10.81 30.53
C LEU A 581 7.22 -11.81 31.54
N GLY A 582 6.40 -12.78 31.97
CA GLY A 582 6.85 -13.86 32.85
C GLY A 582 8.00 -14.69 32.26
N ILE A 583 7.94 -14.99 30.96
CA ILE A 583 9.01 -15.69 30.23
C ILE A 583 10.26 -14.80 30.10
N LEU A 584 10.11 -13.52 29.81
CA LEU A 584 11.23 -12.57 29.75
C LEU A 584 11.97 -12.50 31.09
N ILE A 585 11.24 -12.34 32.20
CA ILE A 585 11.80 -12.29 33.56
C ILE A 585 12.52 -13.60 33.90
N SER A 586 11.96 -14.77 33.52
CA SER A 586 12.63 -16.05 33.77
C SER A 586 13.94 -16.23 32.99
N HIS A 587 14.18 -15.40 31.98
CA HIS A 587 15.41 -15.33 31.18
C HIS A 587 16.22 -14.06 31.48
N GLU A 588 16.01 -13.45 32.65
CA GLU A 588 16.76 -12.30 33.16
C GLU A 588 16.60 -11.00 32.34
N PHE A 589 15.54 -10.88 31.54
CA PHE A 589 15.10 -9.59 31.01
C PHE A 589 14.29 -8.88 32.10
N PHE A 590 14.96 -8.02 32.87
CA PHE A 590 14.34 -7.37 34.03
C PHE A 590 13.84 -5.95 33.73
N ASP A 591 12.91 -5.51 34.57
CA ASP A 591 12.53 -4.12 34.72
C ASP A 591 13.69 -3.26 35.25
N MET A 592 13.67 -1.94 35.05
CA MET A 592 14.65 -0.98 35.57
C MET A 592 14.98 -1.10 37.07
N THR A 593 14.10 -1.70 37.88
CA THR A 593 14.36 -2.02 39.30
C THR A 593 15.33 -3.19 39.51
N GLY A 594 15.59 -4.00 38.48
CA GLY A 594 16.43 -5.21 38.53
C GLY A 594 15.82 -6.36 39.32
N THR A 595 14.48 -6.37 39.46
CA THR A 595 13.74 -7.37 40.25
C THR A 595 12.93 -8.32 39.37
N ASP A 596 12.51 -9.45 39.93
CA ASP A 596 11.66 -10.47 39.30
C ASP A 596 10.16 -10.13 39.35
N VAL A 597 9.83 -8.85 39.55
CA VAL A 597 8.46 -8.36 39.61
C VAL A 597 7.95 -8.07 38.19
N LEU A 598 6.67 -8.35 37.93
CA LEU A 598 5.98 -8.01 36.68
C LEU A 598 5.79 -6.49 36.54
N HIS A 599 6.88 -5.78 36.33
CA HIS A 599 6.93 -4.36 36.04
C HIS A 599 7.60 -4.14 34.69
N VAL A 600 7.34 -3.01 34.07
CA VAL A 600 8.15 -2.47 32.96
C VAL A 600 8.33 -0.99 33.24
N ASP A 601 9.55 -0.50 33.12
CA ASP A 601 9.89 0.90 33.41
C ASP A 601 9.47 1.42 34.80
N GLY A 602 9.50 0.53 35.79
CA GLY A 602 9.14 0.80 37.17
C GLY A 602 7.64 0.90 37.40
N LEU A 603 6.82 0.60 36.39
CA LEU A 603 5.36 0.63 36.44
C LEU A 603 4.79 -0.79 36.59
N SER A 604 3.76 -0.92 37.43
CA SER A 604 3.09 -2.21 37.71
C SER A 604 2.34 -2.73 36.50
N PHE A 605 2.55 -4.00 36.13
CA PHE A 605 1.81 -4.63 35.03
C PHE A 605 0.30 -4.59 35.27
N GLU A 606 -0.17 -5.06 36.43
CA GLU A 606 -1.61 -5.17 36.72
C GLU A 606 -2.28 -3.80 36.85
N ASP A 607 -1.58 -2.82 37.43
CA ASP A 607 -2.18 -1.51 37.70
C ASP A 607 -2.10 -0.55 36.51
N VAL A 608 -1.13 -0.74 35.60
CA VAL A 608 -0.80 0.20 34.53
C VAL A 608 -0.86 -0.48 33.15
N HIS A 609 0.03 -1.44 32.86
CA HIS A 609 0.19 -1.98 31.51
C HIS A 609 -1.05 -2.75 31.03
N ALA A 610 -1.67 -3.55 31.90
CA ALA A 610 -2.90 -4.27 31.59
C ALA A 610 -4.03 -3.31 31.17
N LYS A 611 -4.22 -2.22 31.93
CA LYS A 611 -5.21 -1.18 31.62
C LYS A 611 -4.87 -0.45 30.33
N LYS A 612 -3.59 -0.18 30.06
CA LYS A 612 -3.17 0.45 28.81
C LYS A 612 -3.50 -0.42 27.60
N ILE A 613 -3.28 -1.73 27.67
CA ILE A 613 -3.68 -2.67 26.61
C ILE A 613 -5.19 -2.59 26.38
N GLU A 614 -5.99 -2.63 27.44
CA GLU A 614 -7.46 -2.51 27.33
C GLU A 614 -7.90 -1.19 26.70
N GLN A 615 -7.28 -0.07 27.07
CA GLN A 615 -7.54 1.25 26.47
C GLN A 615 -7.19 1.29 24.97
N LEU A 616 -6.06 0.72 24.56
CA LEU A 616 -5.68 0.67 23.14
C LEU A 616 -6.67 -0.18 22.33
N LEU A 617 -7.16 -1.28 22.92
CA LEU A 617 -8.15 -2.15 22.27
C LEU A 617 -9.55 -1.52 22.21
N SER A 618 -9.93 -0.64 23.14
CA SER A 618 -11.25 0.00 23.13
C SER A 618 -11.45 0.92 21.92
N VAL A 619 -10.36 1.48 21.37
CA VAL A 619 -10.37 2.28 20.14
C VAL A 619 -10.93 1.51 18.94
N ILE A 620 -10.79 0.19 18.93
CA ILE A 620 -11.35 -0.65 17.87
C ILE A 620 -12.87 -0.61 17.89
N THR A 621 -13.47 -0.64 19.08
CA THR A 621 -14.91 -0.81 19.32
C THR A 621 -15.71 0.49 19.36
N GLU A 622 -15.08 1.66 19.40
CA GLU A 622 -15.78 2.94 19.33
C GLU A 622 -16.34 3.14 17.90
N GLU A 623 -17.67 3.13 17.77
CA GLU A 623 -18.42 3.48 16.54
C GLU A 623 -18.85 4.95 16.56
#